data_AF-A0A936WSV8-F1
#
_entry.id   AF-A0A936WSV8-F1
#
_cell.length_a   1.000
_cell.length_b   1.000
_cell.length_c   1.000
_cell.angle_alpha   90.00
_cell.angle_beta   90.00
_cell.angle_gamma   90.00
#
_symmetry.space_group_name_H-M   'P 1'
#
loop_
_entity.id
_entity.type
_entity.pdbx_description
1 polymer ?
#
loop_
_entity_poly.entity_id
_entity_poly.type
_entity_poly.pdbx_seq_one_letter_code
_entity_poly.pdbx_strand_id
1 'polypeptide(L)'
;MRTIKEIIDELTDKGIKAYGADSHFYDYTDNEESPLKTLFDEFFQFGQEYLDRDDLEFNVKPARLYYSTNTGLNALARKVNDYYLVEIYMGTIAWMEKFYLEMEDKFNQDGLQHYKQISQLRGVTPGKFLLQLATTYYFYHEVGHLIQRSVQDADYVEYLQNECVGDQIPTRHMRELDADWNSAFCMAMHLKQFAEVESNGGYIVDPGILLEIAALGLAAMYMYFINRTDKNPAIYYQEKVPSSSFCKIIIHAGFCA
;
A
#
# COMPACT_ATOMS: atom_id res chain seq x y z
N MET A 1 21.48 -5.21 1.97
CA MET A 1 20.28 -4.41 2.27
C MET A 1 20.17 -4.29 3.78
N ARG A 2 19.72 -3.14 4.30
CA ARG A 2 19.55 -2.92 5.74
C ARG A 2 18.35 -3.71 6.26
N THR A 3 18.46 -4.20 7.48
CA THR A 3 17.40 -4.90 8.22
C THR A 3 16.47 -3.90 8.91
N ILE A 4 15.25 -4.34 9.28
CA ILE A 4 14.32 -3.51 10.04
C ILE A 4 14.93 -3.04 11.37
N LYS A 5 15.73 -3.89 12.03
CA LYS A 5 16.41 -3.59 13.28
C LYS A 5 17.42 -2.46 13.13
N GLU A 6 18.24 -2.51 12.08
CA GLU A 6 19.19 -1.42 11.77
C GLU A 6 18.46 -0.09 11.50
N ILE A 7 17.29 -0.13 10.85
CA ILE A 7 16.47 1.07 10.64
C ILE A 7 15.88 1.59 11.95
N ILE A 8 15.36 0.71 12.81
CA ILE A 8 14.81 1.10 14.12
C ILE A 8 15.89 1.73 15.00
N ASP A 9 17.09 1.12 15.03
CA ASP A 9 18.25 1.64 15.77
C ASP A 9 18.65 3.03 15.22
N GLU A 10 18.76 3.17 13.89
CA GLU A 10 19.04 4.45 13.23
C GLU A 10 18.03 5.53 13.62
N LEU A 11 16.73 5.23 13.54
CA LEU A 11 15.67 6.20 13.84
C LEU A 11 15.68 6.57 15.33
N THR A 12 15.91 5.60 16.22
CA THR A 12 15.99 5.81 17.66
C THR A 12 17.18 6.70 18.03
N ASP A 13 18.34 6.48 17.44
CA ASP A 13 19.54 7.31 17.62
C ASP A 13 19.33 8.76 17.16
N LYS A 14 18.45 8.98 16.18
CA LYS A 14 18.05 10.31 15.71
C LYS A 14 16.91 10.93 16.52
N GLY A 15 16.47 10.29 17.60
CA GLY A 15 15.37 10.76 18.45
C GLY A 15 14.01 10.70 17.76
N ILE A 16 13.88 9.95 16.66
CA ILE A 16 12.62 9.74 15.96
C ILE A 16 11.86 8.63 16.67
N LYS A 17 10.56 8.84 16.90
CA LYS A 17 9.65 7.87 17.54
C LYS A 17 8.49 7.56 16.61
N ALA A 18 7.92 6.36 16.68
CA ALA A 18 6.68 6.01 15.99
C ALA A 18 5.55 7.04 16.27
N TYR A 19 4.61 7.18 15.34
CA TYR A 19 3.53 8.15 15.45
C TYR A 19 2.46 7.71 16.46
N GLY A 20 2.08 8.64 17.34
CA GLY A 20 1.12 8.40 18.42
C GLY A 20 1.80 8.19 19.79
N ALA A 21 1.16 8.70 20.85
CA ALA A 21 1.75 8.75 22.19
C ALA A 21 2.11 7.37 22.77
N ASP A 22 1.29 6.36 22.47
CA ASP A 22 1.44 4.99 22.97
C ASP A 22 1.96 4.01 21.90
N SER A 23 2.47 4.52 20.78
CA SER A 23 3.00 3.69 19.70
C SER A 23 4.52 3.54 19.80
N HIS A 24 5.00 2.34 19.50
CA HIS A 24 6.42 2.00 19.47
C HIS A 24 6.79 1.42 18.11
N PHE A 25 8.08 1.40 17.79
CA PHE A 25 8.55 0.62 16.66
C PHE A 25 8.21 -0.86 16.88
N TYR A 26 7.66 -1.49 15.86
CA TYR A 26 7.37 -2.92 15.87
C TYR A 26 8.53 -3.66 15.22
N ASP A 27 9.37 -4.28 16.06
CA ASP A 27 10.39 -5.22 15.62
C ASP A 27 9.78 -6.64 15.56
N TYR A 28 9.50 -7.11 14.35
CA TYR A 28 8.96 -8.46 14.12
C TYR A 28 10.04 -9.56 14.20
N THR A 29 11.33 -9.19 14.32
CA THR A 29 12.43 -10.16 14.36
C THR A 29 12.49 -10.95 15.66
N ASP A 30 11.94 -10.39 16.75
CA ASP A 30 11.84 -11.05 18.06
C ASP A 30 10.81 -12.21 18.09
N ASN A 31 10.05 -12.41 17.01
CA ASN A 31 8.99 -13.42 16.91
C ASN A 31 9.28 -14.43 15.79
N GLU A 32 10.32 -15.25 15.96
CA GLU A 32 10.81 -16.20 14.94
C GLU A 32 9.76 -17.20 14.44
N GLU A 33 8.77 -17.57 15.26
CA GLU A 33 7.74 -18.56 14.92
C GLU A 33 6.48 -17.93 14.26
N SER A 34 6.41 -16.61 14.13
CA SER A 34 5.22 -15.94 13.59
C SER A 34 5.07 -16.17 12.08
N PRO A 35 3.95 -16.73 11.59
CA PRO A 35 3.67 -16.84 10.15
C PRO A 35 3.69 -15.49 9.43
N LEU A 36 3.40 -14.40 10.14
CA LEU A 36 3.43 -13.04 9.61
C LEU A 36 4.86 -12.51 9.41
N LYS A 37 5.87 -13.11 10.06
CA LYS A 37 7.26 -12.66 9.97
C LYS A 37 7.72 -12.59 8.52
N THR A 38 7.47 -13.63 7.73
CA THR A 38 7.84 -13.69 6.32
C THR A 38 7.16 -12.58 5.52
N LEU A 39 5.88 -12.30 5.80
CA LEU A 39 5.15 -11.23 5.11
C LEU A 39 5.72 -9.84 5.46
N PHE A 40 5.97 -9.58 6.74
CA PHE A 40 6.59 -8.31 7.17
C PHE A 40 7.98 -8.13 6.55
N ASP A 41 8.76 -9.20 6.46
CA ASP A 41 10.12 -9.19 5.92
C ASP A 41 10.13 -8.97 4.41
N GLU A 42 9.35 -9.74 3.65
CA GLU A 42 9.21 -9.59 2.20
C GLU A 42 8.72 -8.18 1.84
N PHE A 43 7.74 -7.65 2.57
CA PHE A 43 7.19 -6.32 2.32
C PHE A 43 8.15 -5.20 2.74
N PHE A 44 8.85 -5.35 3.87
CA PHE A 44 9.87 -4.39 4.31
C PHE A 44 11.03 -4.34 3.32
N GLN A 45 11.54 -5.48 2.90
CA GLN A 45 12.59 -5.61 1.91
C GLN A 45 12.19 -4.88 0.62
N PHE A 46 11.03 -5.22 0.05
CA PHE A 46 10.52 -4.57 -1.15
C PHE A 46 10.43 -3.04 -1.00
N GLY A 47 9.80 -2.56 0.07
CA GLY A 47 9.57 -1.13 0.29
C GLY A 47 10.86 -0.37 0.56
N GLN A 48 11.74 -0.89 1.41
CA GLN A 48 13.01 -0.24 1.73
C GLN A 48 13.99 -0.27 0.57
N GLU A 49 14.03 -1.35 -0.23
CA GLU A 49 14.81 -1.40 -1.48
C GLU A 49 14.35 -0.30 -2.44
N TYR A 50 13.03 -0.14 -2.60
CA TYR A 50 12.49 0.93 -3.41
C TYR A 50 12.92 2.32 -2.88
N LEU A 51 12.77 2.58 -1.58
CA LEU A 51 13.13 3.87 -0.97
C LEU A 51 14.64 4.17 -0.99
N ASP A 52 15.49 3.14 -1.03
CA ASP A 52 16.95 3.29 -1.06
C ASP A 52 17.51 3.59 -2.45
N ARG A 53 16.74 3.35 -3.51
CA ARG A 53 17.15 3.58 -4.92
C ARG A 53 17.66 5.01 -5.16
N ASP A 54 18.83 5.13 -5.79
CA ASP A 54 19.44 6.42 -6.16
C ASP A 54 18.90 7.01 -7.46
N ASP A 55 18.23 6.19 -8.27
CA ASP A 55 17.64 6.58 -9.55
C ASP A 55 16.20 7.09 -9.42
N LEU A 56 15.68 7.21 -8.19
CA LEU A 56 14.44 7.93 -7.94
C LEU A 56 14.71 9.42 -8.11
N GLU A 57 14.11 10.04 -9.12
CA GLU A 57 14.22 11.49 -9.40
C GLU A 57 13.54 12.39 -8.34
N PHE A 58 13.13 11.81 -7.20
CA PHE A 58 12.44 12.48 -6.12
C PHE A 58 13.40 12.82 -4.97
N ASN A 59 13.31 14.05 -4.44
CA ASN A 59 14.14 14.50 -3.33
C ASN A 59 13.57 14.06 -1.96
N VAL A 60 13.50 12.74 -1.73
CA VAL A 60 12.92 12.14 -0.51
C VAL A 60 13.96 11.44 0.36
N LYS A 61 15.26 11.75 0.19
CA LYS A 61 16.33 11.07 0.94
C LYS A 61 16.75 11.87 2.19
N PRO A 62 17.03 11.18 3.33
CA PRO A 62 16.88 9.74 3.57
C PRO A 62 15.42 9.31 3.78
N ALA A 63 15.00 8.25 3.08
CA ALA A 63 13.68 7.64 3.25
C ALA A 63 13.73 6.32 4.02
N ARG A 64 12.82 6.10 4.97
CA ARG A 64 12.72 4.87 5.77
C ARG A 64 11.31 4.35 5.84
N LEU A 65 11.17 3.04 5.66
CA LEU A 65 9.97 2.29 5.98
C LEU A 65 10.14 1.67 7.37
N TYR A 66 9.11 1.71 8.22
CA TYR A 66 9.07 0.94 9.46
C TYR A 66 7.63 0.59 9.84
N TYR A 67 7.49 -0.34 10.79
CA TYR A 67 6.21 -0.71 11.36
C TYR A 67 6.03 -0.13 12.75
N SER A 68 4.80 0.19 13.11
CA SER A 68 4.44 0.55 14.48
C SER A 68 3.59 -0.51 15.15
N THR A 69 3.62 -0.55 16.48
CA THR A 69 2.86 -1.50 17.31
C THR A 69 1.34 -1.27 17.28
N ASN A 70 0.87 -0.30 16.50
CA ASN A 70 -0.54 0.03 16.39
C ASN A 70 -1.30 -1.11 15.68
N THR A 71 -2.40 -1.56 16.31
CA THR A 71 -3.25 -2.65 15.82
C THR A 71 -4.41 -2.15 14.95
N GLY A 72 -4.55 -0.83 14.78
CA GLY A 72 -5.48 -0.21 13.85
C GLY A 72 -5.09 -0.42 12.39
N LEU A 73 -5.95 0.07 11.49
CA LEU A 73 -5.78 -0.01 10.04
C LEU A 73 -5.42 1.36 9.49
N ASN A 74 -4.12 1.61 9.34
CA ASN A 74 -3.56 2.86 8.84
C ASN A 74 -2.12 2.68 8.32
N ALA A 75 -1.68 3.68 7.57
CA ALA A 75 -0.30 4.02 7.31
C ALA A 75 -0.19 5.55 7.24
N LEU A 76 1.04 6.05 7.29
CA LEU A 76 1.28 7.46 7.06
C LEU A 76 2.69 7.70 6.54
N ALA A 77 2.76 8.64 5.61
CA ALA A 77 3.96 9.35 5.24
C ALA A 77 4.19 10.54 6.19
N ARG A 78 5.42 10.86 6.58
CA ARG A 78 5.75 12.12 7.29
C ARG A 78 7.20 12.51 7.13
N LYS A 79 7.54 13.75 7.51
CA LYS A 79 8.92 14.24 7.53
C LYS A 79 9.31 14.60 8.96
N VAL A 80 10.36 13.99 9.50
CA VAL A 80 10.83 14.25 10.88
C VAL A 80 12.35 14.30 10.88
N ASN A 81 12.94 15.38 11.40
CA ASN A 81 14.40 15.55 11.48
C ASN A 81 15.12 15.27 10.14
N ASP A 82 14.58 15.78 9.04
CA ASP A 82 15.03 15.55 7.66
C ASP A 82 14.89 14.11 7.12
N TYR A 83 14.28 13.20 7.89
CA TYR A 83 13.89 11.87 7.40
C TYR A 83 12.50 11.89 6.77
N TYR A 84 12.39 11.26 5.61
CA TYR A 84 11.12 10.92 4.98
C TYR A 84 10.71 9.52 5.46
N LEU A 85 9.55 9.42 6.09
CA LEU A 85 9.15 8.23 6.83
C LEU A 85 7.86 7.67 6.28
N VAL A 86 7.85 6.39 5.92
CA VAL A 86 6.64 5.59 5.76
C VAL A 86 6.47 4.75 7.02
N GLU A 87 5.39 5.00 7.75
CA GLU A 87 4.97 4.18 8.88
C GLU A 87 3.78 3.34 8.48
N ILE A 88 3.83 2.04 8.74
CA ILE A 88 2.71 1.13 8.52
C ILE A 88 2.33 0.48 9.84
N TYR A 89 1.05 0.56 10.21
CA TYR A 89 0.57 -0.08 11.43
C TYR A 89 0.65 -1.60 11.26
N MET A 90 1.18 -2.32 12.25
CA MET A 90 1.23 -3.79 12.20
C MET A 90 -0.17 -4.40 12.00
N GLY A 91 -1.21 -3.75 12.53
CA GLY A 91 -2.61 -4.15 12.34
C GLY A 91 -3.05 -4.14 10.88
N THR A 92 -2.53 -3.23 10.05
CA THR A 92 -2.84 -3.15 8.61
C THR A 92 -2.36 -4.39 7.89
N ILE A 93 -1.10 -4.80 8.10
CA ILE A 93 -0.52 -5.97 7.43
C ILE A 93 -1.21 -7.25 7.89
N ALA A 94 -1.40 -7.42 9.20
CA ALA A 94 -2.09 -8.57 9.76
C ALA A 94 -3.54 -8.69 9.26
N TRP A 95 -4.24 -7.57 9.13
CA TRP A 95 -5.61 -7.58 8.60
C TRP A 95 -5.67 -7.88 7.10
N MET A 96 -4.79 -7.27 6.28
CA MET A 96 -4.75 -7.54 4.85
C MET A 96 -4.42 -9.01 4.58
N GLU A 97 -3.45 -9.57 5.30
CA GLU A 97 -3.08 -10.99 5.20
C GLU A 97 -4.29 -11.88 5.42
N LYS A 98 -4.95 -11.72 6.57
CA LYS A 98 -6.13 -12.50 6.92
C LYS A 98 -7.22 -12.33 5.86
N PHE A 99 -7.53 -11.09 5.48
CA PHE A 99 -8.62 -10.78 4.57
C PHE A 99 -8.43 -11.43 3.19
N TYR A 100 -7.23 -11.36 2.61
CA TYR A 100 -6.99 -11.91 1.26
C TYR A 100 -6.75 -13.41 1.27
N LEU A 101 -6.08 -13.96 2.29
CA LEU A 101 -5.87 -15.41 2.37
C LEU A 101 -7.17 -16.17 2.66
N GLU A 102 -8.13 -15.57 3.38
CA GLU A 102 -9.48 -16.14 3.53
C GLU A 102 -10.27 -16.24 2.20
N MET A 103 -9.82 -15.56 1.13
CA MET A 103 -10.45 -15.64 -0.19
C MET A 103 -9.92 -16.78 -1.07
N GLU A 104 -8.85 -17.47 -0.65
CA GLU A 104 -8.17 -18.49 -1.45
C GLU A 104 -9.14 -19.57 -1.96
N ASP A 105 -10.02 -20.07 -1.09
CA ASP A 105 -10.97 -21.12 -1.44
C ASP A 105 -12.02 -20.68 -2.48
N LYS A 106 -12.28 -19.37 -2.62
CA LYS A 106 -13.21 -18.86 -3.62
C LYS A 106 -12.71 -19.08 -5.04
N PHE A 107 -11.40 -19.18 -5.24
CA PHE A 107 -10.80 -19.45 -6.55
C PHE A 107 -10.98 -20.91 -7.01
N ASN A 108 -11.53 -21.78 -6.17
CA ASN A 108 -11.92 -23.14 -6.58
C ASN A 108 -13.32 -23.17 -7.24
N GLN A 109 -14.09 -22.08 -7.16
CA GLN A 109 -15.43 -21.99 -7.73
C GLN A 109 -15.39 -21.87 -9.27
N ASP A 110 -16.41 -22.42 -9.93
CA ASP A 110 -16.56 -22.32 -11.38
C ASP A 110 -16.57 -20.86 -11.83
N GLY A 111 -15.80 -20.56 -12.87
CA GLY A 111 -15.61 -19.20 -13.38
C GLY A 111 -14.45 -18.43 -12.76
N LEU A 112 -13.86 -18.86 -11.63
CA LEU A 112 -12.67 -18.23 -11.04
C LEU A 112 -11.39 -19.07 -11.12
N GLN A 113 -11.50 -20.34 -11.51
CA GLN A 113 -10.36 -21.28 -11.59
C GLN A 113 -9.25 -20.82 -12.54
N HIS A 114 -9.56 -20.06 -13.58
CA HIS A 114 -8.55 -19.56 -14.51
C HIS A 114 -7.58 -18.56 -13.83
N TYR A 115 -8.05 -17.73 -12.91
CA TYR A 115 -7.20 -16.85 -12.11
C TYR A 115 -6.20 -17.61 -11.22
N LYS A 116 -6.60 -18.80 -10.75
CA LYS A 116 -5.70 -19.71 -10.04
C LYS A 116 -4.55 -20.18 -10.93
N GLN A 117 -4.85 -20.56 -12.17
CA GLN A 117 -3.84 -20.98 -13.14
C GLN A 117 -2.87 -19.83 -13.47
N ILE A 118 -3.38 -18.61 -13.61
CA ILE A 118 -2.58 -17.44 -14.00
C ILE A 118 -1.63 -16.99 -12.89
N SER A 119 -2.11 -16.88 -11.64
CA SER A 119 -1.24 -16.56 -10.50
C SER A 119 -0.14 -17.63 -10.29
N GLN A 120 -0.47 -18.90 -10.53
CA GLN A 120 0.47 -20.01 -10.44
C GLN A 120 1.57 -19.99 -11.52
N LEU A 121 1.43 -19.23 -12.62
CA LEU A 121 2.52 -19.02 -13.58
C LEU A 121 3.77 -18.41 -12.93
N ARG A 122 3.60 -17.72 -11.80
CA ARG A 122 4.70 -17.17 -10.98
C ARG A 122 4.85 -17.85 -9.62
N GLY A 123 4.23 -19.01 -9.44
CA GLY A 123 4.34 -19.78 -8.19
C GLY A 123 3.65 -19.13 -6.99
N VAL A 124 2.68 -18.23 -7.22
CA VAL A 124 1.94 -17.55 -6.16
C VAL A 124 0.49 -18.03 -6.17
N THR A 125 -0.12 -18.17 -4.99
CA THR A 125 -1.56 -18.45 -4.90
C THR A 125 -2.37 -17.18 -5.17
N PRO A 126 -3.62 -17.27 -5.65
CA PRO A 126 -4.48 -16.10 -5.82
C PRO A 126 -4.59 -15.22 -4.57
N GLY A 127 -4.78 -15.78 -3.38
CA GLY A 127 -4.86 -15.00 -2.14
C GLY A 127 -3.58 -14.24 -1.85
N LYS A 128 -2.41 -14.88 -1.97
CA LYS A 128 -1.12 -14.20 -1.81
C LYS A 128 -0.87 -13.16 -2.90
N PHE A 129 -1.34 -13.41 -4.14
CA PHE A 129 -1.26 -12.44 -5.23
C PHE A 129 -2.09 -11.19 -4.96
N LEU A 130 -3.35 -11.34 -4.54
CA LEU A 130 -4.21 -10.22 -4.16
C LEU A 130 -3.61 -9.43 -2.97
N LEU A 131 -3.09 -10.13 -1.97
CA LEU A 131 -2.39 -9.53 -0.82
C LEU A 131 -1.22 -8.68 -1.28
N GLN A 132 -0.33 -9.21 -2.12
CA GLN A 132 0.83 -8.50 -2.65
C GLN A 132 0.41 -7.26 -3.43
N LEU A 133 -0.63 -7.35 -4.27
CA LEU A 133 -1.12 -6.19 -5.01
C LEU A 133 -1.64 -5.10 -4.07
N ALA A 134 -2.40 -5.48 -3.04
CA ALA A 134 -2.97 -4.54 -2.07
C ALA A 134 -1.91 -3.85 -1.20
N THR A 135 -0.97 -4.61 -0.65
CA THR A 135 0.11 -4.02 0.17
C THR A 135 1.03 -3.15 -0.68
N THR A 136 1.31 -3.55 -1.93
CA THR A 136 2.12 -2.76 -2.87
C THR A 136 1.43 -1.46 -3.25
N TYR A 137 0.12 -1.50 -3.54
CA TYR A 137 -0.65 -0.29 -3.79
C TYR A 137 -0.61 0.65 -2.58
N TYR A 138 -0.82 0.10 -1.39
CA TYR A 138 -0.83 0.88 -0.16
C TYR A 138 0.54 1.53 0.13
N PHE A 139 1.62 0.81 -0.12
CA PHE A 139 2.98 1.35 -0.05
C PHE A 139 3.19 2.51 -1.04
N TYR A 140 2.84 2.33 -2.32
CA TYR A 140 3.05 3.39 -3.32
C TYR A 140 2.16 4.60 -3.12
N HIS A 141 0.99 4.43 -2.49
CA HIS A 141 0.16 5.54 -2.05
C HIS A 141 0.93 6.40 -1.02
N GLU A 142 1.53 5.78 0.00
CA GLU A 142 2.35 6.51 0.98
C GLU A 142 3.63 7.12 0.37
N VAL A 143 4.24 6.44 -0.60
CA VAL A 143 5.34 7.03 -1.38
C VAL A 143 4.87 8.27 -2.13
N GLY A 144 3.68 8.26 -2.73
CA GLY A 144 3.09 9.43 -3.37
C GLY A 144 2.99 10.61 -2.41
N HIS A 145 2.57 10.34 -1.17
CA HIS A 145 2.55 11.32 -0.09
C HIS A 145 3.95 11.82 0.33
N LEU A 146 4.99 10.98 0.31
CA LEU A 146 6.37 11.44 0.52
C LEU A 146 6.85 12.35 -0.61
N ILE A 147 6.55 12.01 -1.86
CA ILE A 147 6.91 12.83 -3.02
C ILE A 147 6.24 14.21 -2.92
N GLN A 148 4.95 14.25 -2.58
CA GLN A 148 4.24 15.52 -2.34
C GLN A 148 4.94 16.36 -1.25
N ARG A 149 5.42 15.71 -0.18
CA ARG A 149 6.17 16.36 0.91
C ARG A 149 7.56 16.84 0.51
N SER A 150 8.20 16.22 -0.49
CA SER A 150 9.49 16.70 -1.01
C SER A 150 9.41 18.08 -1.64
N VAL A 151 8.22 18.44 -2.13
CA VAL A 151 7.96 19.74 -2.77
C VAL A 151 7.28 20.71 -1.78
N GLN A 152 6.46 20.22 -0.84
CA GLN A 152 5.69 21.04 0.10
C GLN A 152 5.76 20.47 1.53
N ASP A 153 6.30 21.22 2.49
CA ASP A 153 6.65 20.80 3.87
C ASP A 153 5.46 20.48 4.83
N ALA A 154 4.24 20.22 4.33
CA ALA A 154 3.09 19.99 5.19
C ALA A 154 3.00 18.52 5.64
N ASP A 155 3.11 18.27 6.94
CA ASP A 155 2.78 16.98 7.55
C ASP A 155 1.32 16.61 7.27
N TYR A 156 1.11 15.37 6.85
CA TYR A 156 -0.21 14.83 6.57
C TYR A 156 -0.40 13.46 7.24
N VAL A 157 -1.59 13.22 7.73
CA VAL A 157 -2.00 11.96 8.38
C VAL A 157 -3.28 11.56 7.68
N GLU A 158 -3.32 10.33 7.12
CA GLU A 158 -4.48 9.80 6.36
C GLU A 158 -5.78 10.01 7.16
N TYR A 159 -5.70 9.88 8.50
CA TYR A 159 -6.78 10.14 9.46
C TYR A 159 -6.40 11.25 10.45
N LEU A 160 -6.49 12.51 10.01
CA LEU A 160 -6.60 13.63 10.96
C LEU A 160 -7.86 13.44 11.82
N GLN A 161 -7.70 13.43 13.15
CA GLN A 161 -8.83 13.52 14.08
C GLN A 161 -9.53 14.89 14.00
N ASN A 162 -8.89 15.88 13.38
CA ASN A 162 -9.42 17.23 13.21
C ASN A 162 -10.22 17.34 11.91
N GLU A 163 -11.43 17.91 12.00
CA GLU A 163 -12.29 18.21 10.86
C GLU A 163 -11.56 19.16 9.89
N CYS A 164 -11.60 18.82 8.60
CA CYS A 164 -11.06 19.69 7.56
C CYS A 164 -12.15 20.70 7.21
N VAL A 165 -11.85 22.01 7.28
CA VAL A 165 -12.84 23.06 7.08
C VAL A 165 -12.47 23.97 5.90
N GLY A 166 -13.47 24.33 5.11
CA GLY A 166 -13.36 25.30 4.01
C GLY A 166 -12.47 24.85 2.85
N ASP A 167 -11.66 25.77 2.32
CA ASP A 167 -10.90 25.60 1.07
C ASP A 167 -9.77 24.55 1.14
N GLN A 168 -9.50 23.99 2.33
CA GLN A 168 -8.54 22.90 2.49
C GLN A 168 -9.07 21.55 1.99
N ILE A 169 -10.40 21.40 1.92
CA ILE A 169 -11.05 20.13 1.54
C ILE A 169 -10.71 19.74 0.08
N PRO A 170 -10.87 20.61 -0.95
CA PRO A 170 -10.51 20.26 -2.32
C PRO A 170 -9.01 19.96 -2.48
N THR A 171 -8.15 20.75 -1.83
CA THR A 171 -6.68 20.56 -1.89
C THR A 171 -6.28 19.21 -1.30
N ARG A 172 -6.87 18.83 -0.17
CA ARG A 172 -6.64 17.51 0.45
C ARG A 172 -7.09 16.38 -0.47
N HIS A 173 -8.25 16.50 -1.10
CA HIS A 173 -8.72 15.49 -2.04
C HIS A 173 -7.86 15.37 -3.29
N MET A 174 -7.35 16.47 -3.83
CA MET A 174 -6.40 16.42 -4.93
C MET A 174 -5.11 15.69 -4.53
N ARG A 175 -4.58 15.95 -3.33
CA ARG A 175 -3.39 15.24 -2.82
C ARG A 175 -3.62 13.73 -2.66
N GLU A 176 -4.78 13.33 -2.15
CA GLU A 176 -5.16 11.90 -2.10
C GLU A 176 -5.25 11.29 -3.50
N LEU A 177 -5.87 11.99 -4.44
CA LEU A 177 -5.96 11.54 -5.84
C LEU A 177 -4.58 11.39 -6.49
N ASP A 178 -3.69 12.34 -6.26
CA ASP A 178 -2.33 12.30 -6.79
C ASP A 178 -1.53 11.12 -6.20
N ALA A 179 -1.72 10.80 -4.92
CA ALA A 179 -1.11 9.64 -4.28
C ALA A 179 -1.67 8.32 -4.83
N ASP A 180 -2.99 8.22 -5.01
CA ASP A 180 -3.63 7.09 -5.68
C ASP A 180 -3.17 6.92 -7.13
N TRP A 181 -3.01 8.04 -7.86
CA TRP A 181 -2.52 8.04 -9.23
C TRP A 181 -1.08 7.52 -9.32
N ASN A 182 -0.20 7.98 -8.43
CA ASN A 182 1.17 7.47 -8.32
C ASN A 182 1.15 5.95 -8.09
N SER A 183 0.32 5.50 -7.15
CA SER A 183 0.18 4.07 -6.87
C SER A 183 -0.32 3.27 -8.06
N ALA A 184 -1.40 3.72 -8.72
CA ALA A 184 -1.95 3.07 -9.91
C ALA A 184 -0.93 2.98 -11.05
N PHE A 185 -0.13 4.03 -11.25
CA PHE A 185 0.95 4.04 -12.25
C PHE A 185 2.02 2.98 -11.93
N CYS A 186 2.51 2.94 -10.69
CA CYS A 186 3.48 1.92 -10.27
C CYS A 186 2.91 0.50 -10.39
N MET A 187 1.64 0.31 -10.02
CA MET A 187 0.95 -0.97 -10.15
C MET A 187 0.82 -1.43 -11.60
N ALA A 188 0.52 -0.52 -12.53
CA ALA A 188 0.46 -0.84 -13.95
C ALA A 188 1.80 -1.40 -14.48
N MET A 189 2.93 -0.89 -13.96
CA MET A 189 4.26 -1.39 -14.32
C MET A 189 4.51 -2.80 -13.78
N HIS A 190 4.11 -3.08 -12.53
CA HIS A 190 4.20 -4.43 -11.95
C HIS A 190 3.33 -5.45 -12.69
N LEU A 191 2.10 -5.07 -13.04
CA LEU A 191 1.21 -5.92 -13.83
C LEU A 191 1.80 -6.20 -15.21
N LYS A 192 2.32 -5.17 -15.90
CA LYS A 192 3.03 -5.35 -17.16
C LYS A 192 4.18 -6.36 -17.03
N GLN A 193 5.04 -6.20 -16.02
CA GLN A 193 6.17 -7.10 -15.77
C GLN A 193 5.72 -8.53 -15.46
N PHE A 194 4.62 -8.70 -14.72
CA PHE A 194 4.10 -10.04 -14.46
C PHE A 194 3.67 -10.74 -15.76
N ALA A 195 3.06 -10.00 -16.69
CA ALA A 195 2.63 -10.50 -18.00
C ALA A 195 3.78 -10.66 -19.03
N GLU A 196 5.02 -10.34 -18.67
CA GLU A 196 6.17 -10.53 -19.57
C GLU A 196 6.57 -12.01 -19.68
N VAL A 197 6.57 -12.53 -20.90
CA VAL A 197 7.02 -13.89 -21.23
C VAL A 197 8.29 -13.82 -22.08
N GLU A 198 9.23 -14.72 -21.82
CA GLU A 198 10.46 -14.80 -22.61
C GLU A 198 10.15 -15.24 -24.04
N SER A 199 10.65 -14.49 -25.02
CA SER A 199 10.45 -14.75 -26.44
C SER A 199 11.61 -14.20 -27.26
N ASN A 200 12.22 -15.05 -28.09
CA ASN A 200 13.26 -14.67 -29.05
C ASN A 200 14.41 -13.80 -28.46
N GLY A 201 14.89 -14.13 -27.26
CA GLY A 201 15.99 -13.40 -26.62
C GLY A 201 15.60 -12.05 -25.98
N GLY A 202 14.30 -11.82 -25.78
CA GLY A 202 13.76 -10.69 -25.04
C GLY A 202 12.46 -11.04 -24.31
N TYR A 203 11.76 -10.03 -23.81
CA TYR A 203 10.46 -10.19 -23.15
C TYR A 203 9.36 -9.54 -24.00
N ILE A 204 8.26 -10.27 -24.21
CA ILE A 204 7.02 -9.73 -24.79
C ILE A 204 5.92 -9.79 -23.75
N VAL A 205 4.99 -8.84 -23.80
CA VAL A 205 3.83 -8.84 -22.91
C VAL A 205 2.74 -9.72 -23.53
N ASP A 206 2.28 -10.74 -22.80
CA ASP A 206 1.11 -11.52 -23.19
C ASP A 206 -0.17 -10.73 -22.87
N PRO A 207 -0.97 -10.31 -23.88
CA PRO A 207 -2.16 -9.50 -23.65
C PRO A 207 -3.26 -10.23 -22.86
N GLY A 208 -3.34 -11.56 -23.00
CA GLY A 208 -4.30 -12.38 -22.27
C GLY A 208 -3.95 -12.44 -20.79
N ILE A 209 -2.68 -12.72 -20.47
CA ILE A 209 -2.22 -12.68 -19.07
C ILE A 209 -2.41 -11.28 -18.48
N LEU A 210 -2.03 -10.23 -19.23
CA LEU A 210 -2.17 -8.85 -18.77
C LEU A 210 -3.61 -8.48 -18.42
N LEU A 211 -4.58 -8.85 -19.25
CA LEU A 211 -6.00 -8.57 -19.01
C LEU A 211 -6.46 -9.20 -17.68
N GLU A 212 -6.10 -10.46 -17.46
CA GLU A 212 -6.57 -11.24 -16.32
C GLU A 212 -5.92 -10.79 -15.00
N ILE A 213 -4.62 -10.51 -15.00
CA ILE A 213 -3.96 -9.96 -13.81
C ILE A 213 -4.39 -8.52 -13.53
N ALA A 214 -4.73 -7.73 -14.56
CA ALA A 214 -5.31 -6.41 -14.35
C ALA A 214 -6.69 -6.51 -13.72
N ALA A 215 -7.51 -7.49 -14.13
CA ALA A 215 -8.79 -7.78 -13.48
C ALA A 215 -8.60 -8.17 -12.00
N LEU A 216 -7.62 -9.02 -11.67
CA LEU A 216 -7.27 -9.35 -10.29
C LEU A 216 -6.74 -8.15 -9.50
N GLY A 217 -5.89 -7.33 -10.12
CA GLY A 217 -5.37 -6.07 -9.55
C GLY A 217 -6.49 -5.13 -9.15
N LEU A 218 -7.42 -4.89 -10.07
CA LEU A 218 -8.61 -4.10 -9.80
C LEU A 218 -9.44 -4.73 -8.68
N ALA A 219 -9.75 -6.03 -8.76
CA ALA A 219 -10.53 -6.73 -7.75
C ALA A 219 -9.91 -6.60 -6.35
N ALA A 220 -8.58 -6.73 -6.22
CA ALA A 220 -7.88 -6.54 -4.96
C ALA A 220 -8.15 -5.15 -4.38
N MET A 221 -8.01 -4.08 -5.19
CA MET A 221 -8.26 -2.70 -4.76
C MET A 221 -9.73 -2.46 -4.41
N TYR A 222 -10.65 -2.90 -5.26
CA TYR A 222 -12.09 -2.76 -5.03
C TYR A 222 -12.51 -3.43 -3.72
N MET A 223 -12.04 -4.66 -3.47
CA MET A 223 -12.35 -5.37 -2.22
C MET A 223 -11.80 -4.64 -1.00
N TYR A 224 -10.59 -4.10 -1.08
CA TYR A 224 -10.01 -3.27 -0.02
C TYR A 224 -10.92 -2.08 0.28
N PHE A 225 -11.23 -1.27 -0.75
CA PHE A 225 -12.04 -0.07 -0.59
C PHE A 225 -13.44 -0.37 -0.07
N ILE A 226 -14.14 -1.35 -0.65
CA ILE A 226 -15.48 -1.76 -0.21
C ILE A 226 -15.47 -2.16 1.27
N ASN A 227 -14.51 -2.99 1.69
CA ASN A 227 -14.43 -3.40 3.10
C ASN A 227 -14.15 -2.23 4.05
N ARG A 228 -13.34 -1.27 3.59
CA ARG A 228 -13.02 -0.05 4.36
C ARG A 228 -14.23 0.88 4.48
N THR A 229 -15.02 0.99 3.41
CA THR A 229 -16.23 1.83 3.38
C THR A 229 -17.39 1.24 4.16
N ASP A 230 -17.58 -0.08 4.13
CA ASP A 230 -18.68 -0.74 4.89
C ASP A 230 -18.56 -0.52 6.40
N LYS A 231 -17.32 -0.41 6.90
CA LYS A 231 -17.03 -0.14 8.30
C LYS A 231 -17.09 1.35 8.66
N ASN A 232 -17.15 2.23 7.67
CA ASN A 232 -17.24 3.68 7.80
C ASN A 232 -18.31 4.21 6.84
N PRO A 233 -19.60 3.88 7.06
CA PRO A 233 -20.69 4.13 6.10
C PRO A 233 -20.90 5.62 5.80
N ALA A 234 -20.33 6.47 6.63
CA ALA A 234 -20.33 7.89 6.43
C ALA A 234 -19.11 8.28 5.60
N ILE A 235 -19.21 7.99 4.31
CA ILE A 235 -18.29 8.48 3.28
C ILE A 235 -18.71 9.94 3.05
N TYR A 236 -18.21 10.82 3.91
CA TYR A 236 -18.62 12.21 3.97
C TYR A 236 -18.04 13.00 2.80
N TYR A 237 -18.90 13.70 2.08
CA TYR A 237 -18.53 14.50 0.92
C TYR A 237 -17.86 15.84 1.30
N GLN A 238 -17.87 16.24 2.59
CA GLN A 238 -17.54 17.60 3.01
C GLN A 238 -16.63 17.73 4.26
N GLU A 239 -16.86 17.05 5.39
CA GLU A 239 -16.25 17.50 6.67
C GLU A 239 -15.22 16.55 7.31
N LYS A 240 -15.29 15.25 6.98
CA LYS A 240 -14.39 14.20 7.51
C LYS A 240 -13.90 13.32 6.38
N VAL A 241 -12.58 13.27 6.17
CA VAL A 241 -11.97 12.46 5.11
C VAL A 241 -11.54 11.12 5.70
N PRO A 242 -12.04 10.00 5.15
CA PRO A 242 -11.21 8.81 5.07
C PRO A 242 -10.99 8.35 3.61
N SER A 243 -9.74 7.99 3.36
CA SER A 243 -9.21 7.03 2.37
C SER A 243 -9.55 7.23 0.89
N SER A 244 -8.55 7.68 0.11
CA SER A 244 -8.44 7.56 -1.35
C SER A 244 -9.55 8.23 -2.19
N SER A 245 -9.15 8.93 -3.23
CA SER A 245 -10.08 9.41 -4.26
C SER A 245 -10.69 8.26 -5.07
N PHE A 246 -10.09 7.07 -5.02
CA PHE A 246 -10.63 5.86 -5.66
C PHE A 246 -12.01 5.47 -5.11
N CYS A 247 -12.23 5.54 -3.79
CA CYS A 247 -13.56 5.35 -3.17
C CYS A 247 -14.65 6.25 -3.80
N LYS A 248 -14.28 7.45 -4.28
CA LYS A 248 -15.23 8.43 -4.82
C LYS A 248 -15.66 8.12 -6.25
N ILE A 249 -14.74 7.58 -7.07
CA ILE A 249 -15.04 7.21 -8.47
C ILE A 249 -16.05 6.04 -8.50
N ILE A 250 -15.93 5.10 -7.57
CA ILE A 250 -16.78 3.91 -7.48
C ILE A 250 -18.22 4.28 -7.09
N ILE A 251 -18.40 5.19 -6.13
CA ILE A 251 -19.73 5.66 -5.73
C ILE A 251 -20.39 6.43 -6.88
N HIS A 252 -19.65 7.23 -7.64
CA HIS A 252 -20.23 7.92 -8.80
C HIS A 252 -20.62 6.96 -9.94
N ALA A 253 -19.81 5.92 -10.20
CA ALA A 253 -20.15 4.91 -11.22
C ALA A 253 -21.36 4.03 -10.82
N GLY A 254 -21.56 3.78 -9.52
CA GLY A 254 -22.72 3.02 -9.01
C GLY A 254 -24.04 3.79 -8.93
N PHE A 255 -24.01 5.12 -8.99
CA PHE A 255 -25.22 5.98 -9.01
C PHE A 255 -25.56 6.52 -10.41
N CYS A 256 -24.73 6.23 -11.42
CA CYS A 256 -24.97 6.59 -12.82
C CYS A 256 -25.29 5.38 -13.74
N ALA A 257 -25.63 4.23 -13.16
CA ALA A 257 -26.15 3.05 -13.87
C ALA A 257 -27.63 2.83 -13.55
#